data_AF-A0A837HKK6-F1
#
_entry.id   AF-A0A837HKK6-F1
#
_cell.length_a   1.000
_cell.length_b   1.000
_cell.length_c   1.000
_cell.angle_alpha   90.00
_cell.angle_beta   90.00
_cell.angle_gamma   90.00
#
_symmetry.space_group_name_H-M   'P 1'
#
loop_
_entity.id
_entity.type
_entity.pdbx_description
1 polymer ?
#
loop_
_entity_poly.entity_id
_entity_poly.type
_entity_poly.pdbx_seq_one_letter_code
_entity_poly.pdbx_strand_id
1 'polypeptide(L)'
;MQKKAFTLIELMLVIAIIGILAGVVLVSTGSSIDKSKTASAITTLSSVLPEIVTCQDDGAGLNAYNVASKICNDASHSVLWPNVNAKTGYTVTAAAATNAQISTYTFTATKSGQPTITCSYANNSCSTP
;
A
#
# COMPACT_ATOMS: atom_id res chain seq x y z
N MET A 1 34.86 28.08 40.69
CA MET A 1 34.21 27.27 39.63
C MET A 1 33.85 28.20 38.47
N GLN A 2 34.52 28.05 37.31
CA GLN A 2 34.21 28.85 36.12
C GLN A 2 32.96 28.25 35.45
N LYS A 3 31.83 28.97 35.49
CA LYS A 3 30.63 28.58 34.73
C LYS A 3 30.87 28.93 33.27
N LYS A 4 31.04 27.92 32.40
CA LYS A 4 31.01 28.09 30.95
C LYS A 4 29.59 28.50 30.56
N ALA A 5 29.40 29.75 30.17
CA ALA A 5 28.17 30.22 29.55
C ALA A 5 28.31 30.03 28.03
N PHE A 6 27.32 29.41 27.41
CA PHE A 6 27.19 29.38 25.95
C PHE A 6 26.82 30.78 25.45
N THR A 7 27.39 31.17 24.32
CA THR A 7 27.06 32.46 23.70
C THR A 7 25.73 32.37 22.97
N LEU A 8 24.96 33.47 22.95
CA LEU A 8 23.70 33.53 22.20
C LEU A 8 23.92 33.26 20.70
N ILE A 9 25.06 33.67 20.16
CA ILE A 9 25.40 33.45 18.75
C ILE A 9 25.69 31.97 18.43
N GLU A 10 26.31 31.22 19.35
CA GLU A 10 26.48 29.78 19.18
C GLU A 10 25.12 29.08 19.13
N LEU A 11 24.21 29.44 20.04
CA LEU A 11 22.88 28.84 20.05
C LEU A 11 22.07 29.22 18.80
N MET A 12 22.21 30.47 18.34
CA MET A 12 21.51 31.00 17.17
C MET A 12 22.01 30.40 15.85
N LEU A 13 23.33 30.16 15.72
CA LEU A 13 23.88 29.50 14.54
C LEU A 13 23.45 28.02 14.48
N VAL A 14 23.37 27.34 15.63
CA VAL A 14 22.93 25.93 15.68
C VAL A 14 21.49 25.77 15.19
N ILE A 15 20.56 26.60 15.64
CA ILE A 15 19.18 26.54 15.15
C ILE A 15 19.07 26.90 13.67
N ALA A 16 19.92 27.80 13.18
CA ALA A 16 19.99 28.15 11.76
C ALA A 16 20.46 26.95 10.91
N ILE A 17 21.52 26.26 11.33
CA ILE A 17 22.03 25.08 10.63
C ILE A 17 21.02 23.93 10.68
N ILE A 18 20.41 23.65 11.84
CA ILE A 18 19.36 22.61 11.97
C ILE A 18 18.18 22.92 11.04
N GLY A 19 17.76 24.19 10.93
CA GLY A 19 16.67 24.60 10.04
C GLY A 19 16.96 24.30 8.56
N ILE A 20 18.18 24.58 8.10
CA ILE A 20 18.59 24.29 6.71
C ILE A 20 18.63 22.79 6.46
N LEU A 21 19.25 22.02 7.36
CA LEU A 21 19.34 20.56 7.22
C LEU A 21 17.95 19.89 7.27
N ALA A 22 17.06 20.36 8.14
CA ALA A 22 15.69 19.86 8.23
C ALA A 22 14.89 20.10 6.94
N GLY A 23 15.07 21.25 6.28
CA GLY A 23 14.42 21.57 5.01
C GLY A 23 14.79 20.58 3.89
N VAL A 24 16.07 20.24 3.74
CA VAL A 24 16.53 19.29 2.71
C VAL A 24 16.01 17.87 2.98
N VAL A 25 16.06 17.43 4.25
CA VAL A 25 15.58 16.09 4.63
C VAL A 25 14.08 15.93 4.37
N LEU A 26 13.27 16.97 4.64
CA LEU A 26 11.82 16.90 4.48
C LEU A 26 11.40 16.64 3.02
N VAL A 27 12.03 17.31 2.05
CA VAL A 27 11.74 17.10 0.62
C VAL A 27 12.08 15.68 0.18
N SER A 28 13.21 15.14 0.62
CA SER A 28 13.62 13.77 0.26
C SER A 28 12.78 12.68 0.94
N THR A 29 12.32 12.92 2.16
CA THR A 29 11.59 11.94 2.97
C THR A 29 10.15 11.74 2.48
N GLY A 30 9.49 12.81 2.00
CA GLY A 30 8.12 12.71 1.45
C GLY A 30 8.00 11.68 0.33
N SER A 31 8.89 11.76 -0.67
CA SER A 31 8.91 10.80 -1.79
C SER A 31 9.22 9.37 -1.34
N SER A 32 10.05 9.21 -0.29
CA SER A 32 10.41 7.91 0.26
C SER A 32 9.25 7.26 1.01
N ILE A 33 8.45 8.05 1.74
CA ILE A 33 7.23 7.60 2.42
C ILE A 33 6.18 7.16 1.39
N ASP A 34 6.02 7.89 0.29
CA ASP A 34 5.06 7.50 -0.74
C ASP A 34 5.49 6.22 -1.47
N LYS A 35 6.77 6.05 -1.75
CA LYS A 35 7.33 4.77 -2.26
C LYS A 35 7.10 3.63 -1.28
N SER A 36 7.32 3.84 0.02
CA SER A 36 7.11 2.79 1.03
C SER A 36 5.64 2.41 1.19
N LYS A 37 4.71 3.38 1.09
CA LYS A 37 3.26 3.14 1.06
C LYS A 37 2.85 2.34 -0.18
N THR A 38 3.43 2.66 -1.33
CA THR A 38 3.19 1.94 -2.59
C THR A 38 3.67 0.49 -2.49
N ALA A 39 4.91 0.27 -2.03
CA ALA A 39 5.43 -1.08 -1.80
C ALA A 39 4.57 -1.85 -0.78
N SER A 40 4.15 -1.21 0.31
CA SER A 40 3.27 -1.82 1.32
C SER A 40 1.91 -2.22 0.73
N ALA A 41 1.34 -1.39 -0.15
CA ALA A 41 0.09 -1.70 -0.85
C ALA A 41 0.29 -2.90 -1.80
N ILE A 42 1.37 -2.92 -2.58
CA ILE A 42 1.72 -4.06 -3.45
C ILE A 42 1.84 -5.35 -2.64
N THR A 43 2.57 -5.36 -1.52
CA THR A 43 2.70 -6.54 -0.67
C THR A 43 1.36 -7.00 -0.10
N THR A 44 0.54 -6.08 0.39
CA THR A 44 -0.77 -6.38 0.98
C THR A 44 -1.76 -6.91 -0.07
N LEU A 45 -1.70 -6.42 -1.30
CA LEU A 45 -2.54 -6.90 -2.39
C LEU A 45 -2.03 -8.23 -2.95
N SER A 46 -0.71 -8.41 -3.02
CA SER A 46 -0.09 -9.67 -3.48
C SER A 46 -0.40 -10.83 -2.53
N SER A 47 -0.57 -10.57 -1.23
CA SER A 47 -0.98 -11.61 -0.28
C SER A 47 -2.40 -12.12 -0.48
N VAL A 48 -3.24 -11.42 -1.25
CA VAL A 48 -4.60 -11.86 -1.57
C VAL A 48 -4.65 -12.78 -2.80
N LEU A 49 -3.67 -12.67 -3.70
CA LEU A 49 -3.59 -13.51 -4.89
C LEU A 49 -3.60 -15.03 -4.63
N PRO A 50 -2.85 -15.59 -3.64
CA PRO A 50 -2.91 -17.02 -3.37
C PRO A 50 -4.30 -17.48 -2.91
N GLU A 51 -5.03 -16.67 -2.14
CA GLU A 51 -6.41 -16.98 -1.77
C GLU A 51 -7.32 -17.00 -3.01
N ILE A 52 -7.13 -16.04 -3.94
CA ILE A 52 -7.87 -16.04 -5.20
C ILE A 52 -7.60 -17.31 -6.02
N VAL A 53 -6.36 -17.83 -5.99
CA VAL A 53 -6.01 -19.11 -6.63
C VAL A 53 -6.74 -20.27 -5.96
N THR A 54 -6.74 -20.35 -4.63
CA THR A 54 -7.46 -21.43 -3.93
C THR A 54 -8.98 -21.35 -4.15
N CYS A 55 -9.57 -20.15 -4.18
CA CYS A 55 -10.99 -20.00 -4.56
C CYS A 55 -11.26 -20.62 -5.93
N GLN A 56 -10.37 -20.39 -6.90
CA GLN A 56 -10.53 -20.88 -8.27
C GLN A 56 -10.30 -22.38 -8.38
N ASP A 57 -9.34 -22.95 -7.63
CA ASP A 57 -9.09 -24.39 -7.58
C ASP A 57 -10.31 -25.15 -7.01
N ASP A 58 -11.02 -24.55 -6.05
CA ASP A 58 -12.25 -25.09 -5.47
C ASP A 58 -13.51 -24.79 -6.31
N GLY A 59 -13.36 -24.06 -7.43
CA GLY A 59 -14.47 -23.70 -8.33
C GLY A 59 -15.41 -22.61 -7.77
N ALA A 60 -14.98 -21.90 -6.74
CA ALA A 60 -15.72 -20.78 -6.15
C ALA A 60 -15.49 -19.47 -6.92
N GLY A 61 -16.51 -18.62 -6.95
CA GLY A 61 -16.38 -17.25 -7.46
C GLY A 61 -15.66 -16.32 -6.50
N LEU A 62 -15.40 -15.08 -6.92
CA LEU A 62 -14.86 -14.03 -6.04
C LEU A 62 -15.95 -13.01 -5.70
N ASN A 63 -15.95 -12.53 -4.47
CA ASN A 63 -16.71 -11.34 -4.11
C ASN A 63 -16.00 -10.08 -4.59
N ALA A 64 -16.78 -9.04 -4.86
CA ALA A 64 -16.24 -7.70 -5.09
C ALA A 64 -15.39 -7.24 -3.88
N TYR A 65 -14.40 -6.38 -4.14
CA TYR A 65 -13.62 -5.80 -3.05
C TYR A 65 -14.53 -5.03 -2.10
N ASN A 66 -14.59 -5.51 -0.87
CA ASN A 66 -15.19 -4.81 0.24
C ASN A 66 -14.37 -5.15 1.49
N VAL A 67 -13.95 -4.13 2.22
CA VAL A 67 -13.11 -4.30 3.40
C VAL A 67 -13.78 -5.25 4.38
N ALA A 68 -13.01 -6.21 4.90
CA ALA A 68 -13.50 -7.23 5.83
C ALA A 68 -14.61 -8.15 5.27
N SER A 69 -14.88 -8.13 3.96
CA SER A 69 -15.69 -9.15 3.30
C SER A 69 -14.82 -10.29 2.80
N LYS A 70 -15.38 -11.49 2.71
CA LYS A 70 -14.68 -12.68 2.20
C LYS A 70 -14.20 -12.48 0.77
N ILE A 71 -13.02 -13.01 0.46
CA ILE A 71 -12.49 -12.98 -0.92
C ILE A 71 -13.24 -13.98 -1.79
N CYS A 72 -13.30 -15.25 -1.39
CA CYS A 72 -14.08 -16.27 -2.09
C CYS A 72 -15.58 -16.14 -1.77
N ASN A 73 -16.42 -16.42 -2.76
CA ASN A 73 -17.86 -16.50 -2.63
C ASN A 73 -18.31 -17.93 -2.28
N ASP A 74 -17.84 -18.43 -1.13
CA ASP A 74 -18.23 -19.73 -0.61
C ASP A 74 -18.22 -19.78 0.94
N ALA A 75 -18.56 -20.95 1.48
CA ALA A 75 -18.53 -21.23 2.91
C ALA A 75 -17.18 -21.78 3.40
N SER A 76 -16.38 -22.37 2.52
CA SER A 76 -15.13 -23.08 2.85
C SER A 76 -13.97 -22.15 3.16
N HIS A 77 -13.98 -20.94 2.58
CA HIS A 77 -12.95 -19.93 2.77
C HIS A 77 -13.40 -18.85 3.76
N SER A 78 -12.44 -18.39 4.56
CA SER A 78 -12.64 -17.37 5.59
C SER A 78 -11.71 -16.16 5.47
N VAL A 79 -10.83 -16.11 4.48
CA VAL A 79 -9.91 -14.99 4.31
C VAL A 79 -10.68 -13.77 3.80
N LEU A 80 -10.38 -12.62 4.39
CA LEU A 80 -11.08 -11.36 4.14
C LEU A 80 -10.21 -10.40 3.33
N TRP A 81 -10.85 -9.56 2.54
CA TRP A 81 -10.17 -8.48 1.84
C TRP A 81 -9.50 -7.51 2.84
N PRO A 82 -8.21 -7.21 2.69
CA PRO A 82 -7.50 -6.31 3.58
C PRO A 82 -7.93 -4.86 3.40
N ASN A 83 -7.84 -4.09 4.49
CA ASN A 83 -7.99 -2.64 4.46
C ASN A 83 -6.68 -1.97 4.00
N VAL A 84 -6.52 -1.80 2.69
CA VAL A 84 -5.32 -1.18 2.10
C VAL A 84 -5.35 0.34 2.24
N ASN A 85 -6.55 0.94 2.21
CA ASN A 85 -6.75 2.38 2.28
C ASN A 85 -6.26 2.96 3.61
N ALA A 86 -6.67 2.37 4.75
CA ALA A 86 -6.32 2.90 6.07
C ALA A 86 -4.80 2.96 6.31
N LYS A 87 -4.02 2.05 5.70
CA LYS A 87 -2.57 1.95 5.92
C LYS A 87 -1.75 2.71 4.89
N THR A 88 -2.24 2.83 3.66
CA THR A 88 -1.42 3.32 2.52
C THR A 88 -2.03 4.50 1.77
N GLY A 89 -3.33 4.76 1.95
CA GLY A 89 -4.10 5.74 1.20
C GLY A 89 -4.51 5.29 -0.21
N TYR A 90 -4.23 4.04 -0.58
CA TYR A 90 -4.67 3.46 -1.84
C TYR A 90 -6.10 2.93 -1.76
N THR A 91 -6.90 3.23 -2.77
CA THR A 91 -8.26 2.71 -2.92
C THR A 91 -8.25 1.59 -3.95
N VAL A 92 -8.68 0.41 -3.53
CA VAL A 92 -8.79 -0.75 -4.41
C VAL A 92 -10.07 -0.64 -5.23
N THR A 93 -9.95 -0.84 -6.52
CA THR A 93 -11.04 -1.00 -7.47
C THR A 93 -10.88 -2.38 -8.09
N ALA A 94 -11.67 -3.32 -7.58
CA ALA A 94 -11.76 -4.67 -8.12
C ALA A 94 -12.97 -4.76 -9.05
N ALA A 95 -12.80 -5.35 -10.23
CA ALA A 95 -13.95 -5.86 -10.97
C ALA A 95 -14.58 -6.99 -10.14
N ALA A 96 -15.91 -7.06 -10.07
CA ALA A 96 -16.56 -8.24 -9.52
C ALA A 96 -16.38 -9.39 -10.51
N ALA A 97 -15.79 -10.51 -10.10
CA ALA A 97 -15.74 -11.69 -10.96
C ALA A 97 -17.06 -12.45 -10.82
N THR A 98 -18.04 -12.14 -11.66
CA THR A 98 -19.23 -12.99 -11.80
C THR A 98 -18.81 -14.28 -12.49
N ASN A 99 -18.76 -15.37 -11.74
CA ASN A 99 -18.60 -16.78 -12.16
C ASN A 99 -18.50 -17.03 -13.67
N ALA A 100 -17.30 -17.34 -14.15
CA ALA A 100 -17.07 -18.43 -15.11
C ALA A 100 -15.59 -18.60 -15.47
N GLN A 101 -14.75 -17.56 -15.44
CA GLN A 101 -13.31 -17.69 -15.75
C GLN A 101 -12.49 -16.62 -15.00
N ILE A 102 -11.94 -16.94 -13.83
CA ILE A 102 -11.03 -16.05 -13.07
C ILE A 102 -9.65 -15.94 -13.79
N SER A 103 -9.43 -16.67 -14.88
CA SER A 103 -8.16 -16.74 -15.62
C SER A 103 -7.59 -15.39 -16.08
N THR A 104 -8.41 -14.34 -16.21
CA THR A 104 -7.95 -12.97 -16.54
C THR A 104 -8.31 -11.94 -15.48
N TYR A 105 -8.57 -12.38 -14.24
CA TYR A 105 -8.95 -11.47 -13.17
C TYR A 105 -7.84 -10.46 -12.90
N THR A 106 -8.20 -9.18 -12.98
CA THR A 106 -7.31 -8.07 -12.65
C THR A 106 -8.04 -7.10 -11.73
N PHE A 107 -7.36 -6.65 -10.69
CA PHE A 107 -7.84 -5.57 -9.83
C PHE A 107 -6.78 -4.50 -9.72
N THR A 108 -7.22 -3.26 -9.53
CA THR A 108 -6.33 -2.11 -9.49
C THR A 108 -6.43 -1.41 -8.15
N ALA A 109 -5.39 -0.70 -7.74
CA ALA A 109 -5.46 0.21 -6.61
C ALA A 109 -4.88 1.57 -7.01
N THR A 110 -5.63 2.62 -6.74
CA THR A 110 -5.30 3.99 -7.15
C THR A 110 -5.13 4.90 -5.94
N LYS A 111 -4.22 5.86 -6.06
CA LYS A 111 -4.02 6.95 -5.10
C LYS A 111 -3.62 8.20 -5.89
N SER A 112 -4.21 9.34 -5.56
CA SER A 112 -3.90 10.60 -6.25
C SER A 112 -2.40 10.93 -6.18
N GLY A 113 -1.80 11.26 -7.33
CA GLY A 113 -0.38 11.60 -7.44
C GLY A 113 0.61 10.44 -7.30
N GLN A 114 0.13 9.18 -7.35
CA GLN A 114 0.95 7.97 -7.24
C GLN A 114 0.66 6.99 -8.38
N PRO A 115 1.57 6.06 -8.72
CA PRO A 115 1.32 5.08 -9.77
C PRO A 115 0.15 4.15 -9.42
N THR A 116 -0.62 3.76 -10.43
CA THR A 116 -1.70 2.78 -10.24
C THR A 116 -1.11 1.39 -10.08
N ILE A 117 -1.46 0.70 -9.00
CA ILE A 117 -1.05 -0.69 -8.80
C ILE A 117 -2.03 -1.56 -9.56
N THR A 118 -1.53 -2.47 -10.39
CA THR A 118 -2.32 -3.46 -11.11
C THR A 118 -1.91 -4.85 -10.65
N CYS A 119 -2.86 -5.61 -10.15
CA CYS A 119 -2.68 -7.00 -9.75
C CYS A 119 -3.38 -7.90 -10.75
N SER A 120 -2.66 -8.88 -11.27
CA SER A 120 -3.17 -9.84 -12.23
C SER A 120 -3.08 -11.25 -11.69
N TYR A 121 -4.20 -11.96 -11.76
CA TYR A 121 -4.26 -13.40 -11.48
C TYR A 121 -3.37 -14.19 -12.43
N ALA A 122 -3.41 -13.88 -13.74
CA ALA A 122 -2.68 -14.61 -14.77
C ALA A 122 -1.16 -14.65 -14.52
N ASN A 123 -0.61 -13.56 -13.97
CA ASN A 123 0.81 -13.45 -13.66
C ASN A 123 1.12 -13.72 -12.17
N ASN A 124 0.10 -13.98 -11.35
CA ASN A 124 0.17 -14.08 -9.90
C ASN A 124 1.05 -12.97 -9.26
N SER A 125 0.87 -11.74 -9.74
CA SER A 125 1.74 -10.62 -9.36
C SER A 125 1.00 -9.29 -9.36
N CYS A 126 1.44 -8.37 -8.50
CA CYS A 126 1.05 -6.97 -8.50
C CYS A 126 2.24 -6.09 -8.93
N SER A 127 2.02 -5.20 -9.90
CA SER A 127 3.03 -4.24 -10.35
C SER A 127 2.45 -2.84 -10.52
N THR A 128 3.29 -1.84 -10.40
CA THR A 128 3.01 -0.50 -10.93
C THR A 128 3.45 -0.45 -12.41
N PRO A 129 2.89 0.46 -13.22
CA PRO A 129 3.44 0.75 -14.55
C PRO A 129 4.90 1.25 -14.46
#